data_AF-A0A5R2N8D4-F1
#
_entry.id   AF-A0A5R2N8D4-F1
#
_cell.length_a   1.000
_cell.length_b   1.000
_cell.length_c   1.000
_cell.angle_alpha   90.00
_cell.angle_beta   90.00
_cell.angle_gamma   90.00
#
_symmetry.space_group_name_H-M   'P 1'
#
loop_
_entity.id
_entity.type
_entity.pdbx_description
1 polymer ?
#
loop_
_entity_poly.entity_id
_entity_poly.type
_entity_poly.pdbx_seq_one_letter_code
_entity_poly.pdbx_strand_id
1 'polypeptide(L)'
;MADFVETVKIDGRAVGAIKTTDLVVDVTAKAMRTKPLLDLLAFAVAHEDEARLKADQAELKALLLAALPLWDRVAGTYTFKNVAFDTYAGNWGAAELSTAFGADGIAQNGKVDYAIKVSGLTFPEVIPSWIAAVLPTELDLRFGGANIDLDGMARKTIETFDLSKNPPLPAGFRDQIKSDFMANTPKFIMGHSVIKNGGTEIALEGEAT
;
A
#
# COMPACT_ATOMS: atom_id res chain seq x y z
N MET A 1 -8.19 -15.09 25.34
CA MET A 1 -8.32 -14.24 24.14
C MET A 1 -7.00 -13.51 23.98
N ALA A 2 -6.49 -13.38 22.75
CA ALA A 2 -5.13 -12.90 22.54
C ALA A 2 -5.12 -11.37 22.52
N ASP A 3 -4.74 -10.76 23.64
CA ASP A 3 -4.46 -9.33 23.70
C ASP A 3 -3.14 -9.06 22.95
N PHE A 4 -3.19 -8.30 21.85
CA PHE A 4 -1.97 -7.83 21.21
C PHE A 4 -1.46 -6.60 21.98
N VAL A 5 -0.18 -6.64 22.38
CA VAL A 5 0.50 -5.52 23.05
C VAL A 5 1.84 -5.29 22.38
N GLU A 6 2.02 -4.11 21.79
CA GLU A 6 3.31 -3.66 21.26
C GLU A 6 3.86 -2.53 22.12
N THR A 7 5.10 -2.68 22.62
CA THR A 7 5.77 -1.63 23.40
C THR A 7 6.77 -0.89 22.53
N VAL A 8 6.57 0.42 22.38
CA VAL A 8 7.49 1.28 21.63
C VAL A 8 8.59 1.78 22.56
N LYS A 9 9.84 1.59 22.16
CA LYS A 9 11.02 2.07 22.88
C LYS A 9 11.87 3.00 22.03
N ILE A 10 12.33 4.11 22.61
CA ILE A 10 13.32 5.02 22.03
C ILE A 10 14.51 5.06 22.99
N ASP A 11 15.72 4.82 22.49
CA ASP A 11 16.95 4.74 23.29
C ASP A 11 16.84 3.80 24.51
N GLY A 12 16.15 2.67 24.32
CA GLY A 12 15.91 1.66 25.36
C GLY A 12 14.83 2.03 26.39
N ARG A 13 14.26 3.23 26.34
CA ARG A 13 13.18 3.69 27.23
C ARG A 13 11.83 3.45 26.59
N ALA A 14 10.90 2.82 27.33
CA ALA A 14 9.51 2.67 26.88
C ALA A 14 8.86 4.05 26.82
N VAL A 15 8.37 4.43 25.63
CA VAL A 15 7.67 5.70 25.39
C VAL A 15 6.16 5.53 25.28
N GLY A 16 5.71 4.29 25.09
CA GLY A 16 4.29 3.93 25.14
C GLY A 16 4.04 2.47 24.78
N ALA A 17 2.78 2.07 24.87
CA ALA A 17 2.30 0.78 24.41
C ALA A 17 1.02 0.91 23.59
N ILE A 18 0.89 0.06 22.56
CA ILE A 18 -0.31 -0.09 21.74
C ILE A 18 -0.96 -1.40 22.15
N LYS A 19 -2.25 -1.37 22.47
CA LYS A 19 -3.03 -2.54 22.88
C LYS A 19 -4.27 -2.66 22.01
N THR A 20 -4.66 -3.89 21.67
CA THR A 20 -5.95 -4.18 21.01
C THR A 20 -6.46 -5.55 21.47
N THR A 21 -7.77 -5.72 21.52
CA THR A 21 -8.39 -7.00 21.90
C THR A 21 -8.54 -7.94 20.72
N ASP A 22 -8.75 -7.40 19.52
CA ASP A 22 -9.00 -8.19 18.31
C ASP A 22 -8.35 -7.54 17.10
N LEU A 23 -7.67 -8.38 16.30
CA LEU A 23 -7.17 -8.04 14.98
C LEU A 23 -7.86 -8.93 13.95
N VAL A 24 -8.57 -8.32 13.01
CA VAL A 24 -9.15 -8.99 11.84
C VAL A 24 -8.38 -8.56 10.61
N VAL A 25 -7.93 -9.54 9.82
CA VAL A 25 -7.23 -9.33 8.57
C VAL A 25 -7.95 -10.08 7.47
N ASP A 26 -8.48 -9.37 6.50
CA ASP A 26 -9.07 -9.94 5.30
C ASP A 26 -8.22 -9.55 4.10
N VAL A 27 -7.86 -10.53 3.28
CA VAL A 27 -7.12 -10.31 2.03
C VAL A 27 -7.82 -11.07 0.92
N THR A 28 -8.07 -10.37 -0.18
CA THR A 28 -8.67 -10.93 -1.39
C THR A 28 -7.75 -10.65 -2.57
N ALA A 29 -7.57 -11.64 -3.43
CA ALA A 29 -6.83 -11.50 -4.67
C ALA A 29 -7.64 -12.13 -5.80
N LYS A 30 -7.92 -11.34 -6.83
CA LYS A 30 -8.68 -11.77 -8.00
C LYS A 30 -7.74 -12.19 -9.12
N ALA A 31 -8.02 -13.35 -9.70
CA ALA A 31 -7.36 -13.89 -10.90
C ALA A 31 -5.82 -13.90 -10.82
N MET A 32 -5.27 -14.43 -9.72
CA MET A 32 -3.84 -14.66 -9.56
C MET A 32 -3.28 -15.53 -10.71
N ARG A 33 -2.20 -15.09 -11.36
CA ARG A 33 -1.52 -15.81 -12.45
C ARG A 33 -0.57 -16.89 -11.91
N THR A 34 -1.09 -17.84 -11.13
CA THR A 34 -0.29 -18.84 -10.41
C THR A 34 0.58 -19.70 -11.33
N LYS A 35 0.05 -20.16 -12.47
CA LYS A 35 0.82 -20.98 -13.42
C LYS A 35 2.01 -20.21 -14.03
N PRO A 36 1.83 -19.01 -14.64
CA PRO A 36 2.97 -18.20 -15.09
C PRO A 36 3.99 -17.88 -14.00
N LEU A 37 3.55 -17.63 -12.76
CA LEU A 37 4.46 -17.41 -11.63
C LEU A 37 5.28 -18.66 -11.28
N LEU A 38 4.67 -19.84 -11.32
CA LEU A 38 5.37 -21.11 -11.13
C LEU A 38 6.35 -21.41 -12.26
N ASP A 39 6.03 -21.03 -13.50
CA ASP A 39 6.93 -21.20 -14.64
C ASP A 39 8.16 -20.29 -14.51
N LEU A 40 7.99 -19.05 -14.02
CA LEU A 40 9.11 -18.17 -13.65
C LEU A 40 9.98 -18.76 -12.54
N LEU A 41 9.37 -19.33 -11.50
CA LEU A 41 10.12 -20.00 -10.43
C LEU A 41 10.88 -21.22 -10.96
N ALA A 42 10.24 -22.05 -11.79
CA ALA A 42 10.88 -23.21 -12.40
C ALA A 42 12.07 -22.80 -13.30
N PHE A 43 11.92 -21.72 -14.08
CA PHE A 43 13.00 -21.14 -14.85
C PHE A 43 14.16 -20.68 -13.96
N ALA A 44 13.88 -19.96 -12.88
CA ALA A 44 14.92 -19.51 -11.95
C ALA A 44 15.70 -20.67 -11.30
N VAL A 45 14.99 -21.75 -10.91
CA VAL A 45 15.61 -22.96 -10.34
C VAL A 45 16.44 -23.72 -11.40
N ALA A 46 16.05 -23.68 -12.67
CA ALA A 46 16.81 -24.34 -13.74
C ALA A 46 18.05 -23.54 -14.20
N HIS A 47 18.07 -22.23 -13.97
CA HIS A 47 19.09 -21.29 -14.46
C HIS A 47 19.76 -20.53 -13.31
N GLU A 48 20.30 -21.26 -12.34
CA GLU A 48 20.98 -20.70 -11.16
C GLU A 48 22.30 -19.98 -11.50
N ASP A 49 22.91 -20.29 -12.63
CA ASP A 49 24.17 -19.67 -13.06
C ASP A 49 23.94 -18.47 -14.00
N GLU A 50 24.71 -17.41 -13.77
CA GLU A 50 24.58 -16.15 -14.51
C GLU A 50 24.84 -16.31 -16.02
N ALA A 51 25.68 -17.26 -16.43
CA ALA A 51 25.99 -17.47 -17.85
C ALA A 51 24.80 -18.07 -18.60
N ARG A 52 24.13 -19.07 -18.02
CA ARG A 52 22.88 -19.64 -18.55
C ARG A 52 21.74 -18.63 -18.51
N LEU A 53 21.60 -17.89 -17.42
CA LEU A 53 20.57 -16.84 -17.34
C LEU A 53 20.72 -15.80 -18.46
N LYS A 54 21.95 -15.39 -18.78
CA LYS A 54 22.24 -14.49 -19.91
C LYS A 54 21.94 -15.13 -21.27
N ALA A 55 22.29 -16.40 -21.44
CA ALA A 55 22.03 -17.15 -22.67
C ALA A 55 20.53 -17.29 -22.93
N ASP A 56 19.75 -17.57 -21.88
CA ASP A 56 18.31 -17.84 -21.94
C ASP A 56 17.46 -16.60 -21.61
N GLN A 57 18.05 -15.40 -21.73
CA GLN A 57 17.36 -14.13 -21.49
C GLN A 57 16.05 -13.98 -22.29
N ALA A 58 16.01 -14.50 -23.52
CA ALA A 58 14.81 -14.41 -24.36
C ALA A 58 13.63 -15.18 -23.73
N GLU A 59 13.90 -16.36 -23.17
CA GLU A 59 12.91 -17.15 -22.45
C GLU A 59 12.48 -16.44 -21.15
N LEU A 60 13.42 -15.90 -20.38
CA LEU A 60 13.13 -15.11 -19.20
C LEU A 60 12.17 -13.94 -19.51
N LYS A 61 12.44 -13.19 -20.57
CA LYS A 61 11.57 -12.08 -21.01
C LYS A 61 10.17 -12.56 -21.38
N ALA A 62 10.06 -13.67 -22.10
CA ALA A 62 8.78 -14.24 -22.47
C ALA A 62 7.97 -14.67 -21.24
N LEU A 63 8.61 -15.31 -20.25
CA LEU A 63 7.98 -15.72 -19.00
C LEU A 63 7.53 -14.52 -18.15
N LEU A 64 8.35 -13.46 -18.09
CA LEU A 64 8.00 -12.21 -17.39
C LEU A 64 6.78 -11.55 -18.03
N LEU A 65 6.73 -11.47 -19.36
CA LEU A 65 5.58 -10.92 -20.10
C LEU A 65 4.33 -11.77 -19.92
N ALA A 66 4.46 -13.10 -19.89
CA ALA A 66 3.35 -14.03 -19.69
C ALA A 66 2.78 -13.97 -18.26
N ALA A 67 3.57 -13.51 -17.29
CA ALA A 67 3.12 -13.34 -15.91
C ALA A 67 2.27 -12.08 -15.71
N LEU A 68 2.38 -11.06 -16.56
CA LEU A 68 1.57 -9.84 -16.46
C LEU A 68 0.07 -10.16 -16.65
N PRO A 69 -0.85 -9.54 -15.89
CA PRO A 69 -0.67 -8.46 -14.91
C PRO A 69 -0.32 -8.91 -13.47
N LEU A 70 0.12 -10.17 -13.28
CA LEU A 70 0.32 -10.89 -12.00
C LEU A 70 -1.00 -11.26 -11.28
N TRP A 71 -1.92 -10.31 -11.18
CA TRP A 71 -3.28 -10.46 -10.67
C TRP A 71 -4.19 -9.42 -11.33
N ASP A 72 -5.51 -9.55 -11.20
CA ASP A 72 -6.42 -8.49 -11.65
C ASP A 72 -6.50 -7.38 -10.60
N ARG A 73 -6.80 -7.76 -9.35
CA ARG A 73 -6.88 -6.84 -8.21
C ARG A 73 -6.59 -7.56 -6.91
N VAL A 74 -5.81 -6.93 -6.05
CA VAL A 74 -5.65 -7.30 -4.64
C VAL A 74 -6.32 -6.25 -3.77
N ALA A 75 -6.99 -6.68 -2.72
CA ALA A 75 -7.53 -5.79 -1.71
C ALA A 75 -7.42 -6.44 -0.34
N GLY A 76 -7.21 -5.63 0.69
CA GLY A 76 -7.24 -6.14 2.05
C GLY A 76 -7.64 -5.09 3.06
N THR A 77 -8.09 -5.57 4.20
CA THR A 77 -8.52 -4.76 5.34
C THR A 77 -7.87 -5.27 6.61
N TYR A 78 -7.33 -4.34 7.40
CA TYR A 78 -6.87 -4.60 8.76
C TYR A 78 -7.81 -3.86 9.70
N THR A 79 -8.43 -4.56 10.65
CA THR A 79 -9.33 -3.97 11.63
C THR A 79 -8.87 -4.32 13.03
N PHE A 80 -8.61 -3.30 13.84
CA PHE A 80 -8.23 -3.37 15.23
C PHE A 80 -9.41 -2.90 16.08
N LYS A 81 -9.81 -3.69 17.08
CA LYS A 81 -10.89 -3.32 18.01
C LYS A 81 -10.36 -2.97 19.39
N ASN A 82 -11.03 -2.02 20.04
CA ASN A 82 -10.70 -1.55 21.38
C ASN A 82 -9.21 -1.18 21.50
N VAL A 83 -8.77 -0.28 20.61
CA VAL A 83 -7.37 0.14 20.56
C VAL A 83 -7.11 1.10 21.71
N ALA A 84 -6.05 0.86 22.47
CA ALA A 84 -5.55 1.78 23.48
C ALA A 84 -4.08 2.11 23.21
N PHE A 85 -3.76 3.40 23.27
CA PHE A 85 -2.40 3.92 23.21
C PHE A 85 -2.06 4.49 24.58
N ASP A 86 -1.26 3.74 25.32
CA ASP A 86 -0.73 4.19 26.60
C ASP A 86 0.52 5.03 26.32
N THR A 87 0.45 6.33 26.59
CA THR A 87 1.58 7.25 26.43
C THR A 87 1.92 7.89 27.78
N TYR A 88 3.12 8.49 27.90
CA TYR A 88 3.46 9.28 29.08
C TYR A 88 2.52 10.47 29.31
N ALA A 89 1.86 10.96 28.26
CA ALA A 89 0.93 12.08 28.30
C ALA A 89 -0.51 11.67 28.62
N GLY A 90 -0.74 10.39 28.89
CA GLY A 90 -2.06 9.81 29.18
C GLY A 90 -2.54 8.84 28.10
N ASN A 91 -3.72 8.29 28.34
CA ASN A 91 -4.31 7.22 27.54
C ASN A 91 -5.16 7.80 26.41
N TRP A 92 -4.84 7.37 25.20
CA TRP A 92 -5.67 7.60 24.02
C TRP A 92 -6.31 6.28 23.61
N GLY A 93 -7.40 6.33 22.87
CA GLY A 93 -8.05 5.11 22.40
C GLY A 93 -8.95 5.31 21.21
N ALA A 94 -9.38 4.19 20.64
CA ALA A 94 -10.39 4.12 19.60
C ALA A 94 -11.21 2.83 19.78
N ALA A 95 -12.52 2.90 19.59
CA ALA A 95 -13.37 1.71 19.56
C ALA A 95 -12.98 0.78 18.39
N GLU A 96 -12.69 1.38 17.24
CA GLU A 96 -12.22 0.66 16.06
C GLU A 96 -11.26 1.52 15.25
N LEU A 97 -10.17 0.91 14.80
CA LEU A 97 -9.26 1.46 13.80
C LEU A 97 -9.17 0.45 12.66
N SER A 98 -9.48 0.88 11.44
CA SER A 98 -9.36 0.06 10.25
C SER A 98 -8.56 0.75 9.16
N THR A 99 -7.78 -0.04 8.43
CA THR A 99 -7.16 0.37 7.18
C THR A 99 -7.63 -0.55 6.08
N ALA A 100 -7.90 0.01 4.91
CA ALA A 100 -8.20 -0.75 3.70
C ALA A 100 -7.20 -0.36 2.62
N PHE A 101 -6.75 -1.33 1.85
CA PHE A 101 -5.97 -1.11 0.65
C PHE A 101 -6.60 -1.86 -0.53
N GLY A 102 -6.41 -1.33 -1.73
CA GLY A 102 -6.76 -1.99 -2.97
C GLY A 102 -5.79 -1.57 -4.06
N ALA A 103 -5.34 -2.51 -4.88
CA ALA A 103 -4.47 -2.21 -6.01
C ALA A 103 -4.80 -3.15 -7.16
N ASP A 104 -4.96 -2.58 -8.35
CA ASP A 104 -5.00 -3.37 -9.57
C ASP A 104 -3.61 -3.98 -9.85
N GLY A 105 -3.57 -4.99 -10.71
CA GLY A 105 -2.29 -5.56 -11.18
C GLY A 105 -1.50 -4.62 -12.07
N ILE A 106 -0.51 -5.18 -12.76
CA ILE A 106 0.29 -4.45 -13.76
C ILE A 106 -0.61 -4.15 -14.98
N ALA A 107 -1.26 -2.98 -14.98
CA ALA A 107 -2.26 -2.57 -15.96
C ALA A 107 -1.94 -1.19 -16.56
N GLN A 108 -2.55 -0.87 -17.71
CA GLN A 108 -2.36 0.42 -18.41
C GLN A 108 -3.12 1.59 -17.78
N ASN A 109 -4.23 1.30 -17.10
CA ASN A 109 -5.03 2.27 -16.38
C ASN A 109 -5.37 1.72 -14.99
N GLY A 110 -4.31 1.49 -14.21
CA GLY A 110 -4.42 0.92 -12.88
C GLY A 110 -4.93 1.92 -11.86
N LYS A 111 -5.62 1.40 -10.85
CA LYS A 111 -6.06 2.12 -9.68
C LYS A 111 -5.41 1.57 -8.41
N VAL A 112 -5.06 2.48 -7.50
CA VAL A 112 -4.70 2.16 -6.12
C VAL A 112 -5.62 2.93 -5.19
N ASP A 113 -6.11 2.27 -4.15
CA ASP A 113 -7.01 2.80 -3.14
C ASP A 113 -6.45 2.54 -1.75
N TYR A 114 -6.57 3.51 -0.86
CA TYR A 114 -6.26 3.38 0.55
C TYR A 114 -7.32 4.10 1.39
N ALA A 115 -7.75 3.48 2.47
CA ALA A 115 -8.65 4.10 3.43
C ALA A 115 -8.14 3.90 4.85
N ILE A 116 -8.30 4.92 5.68
CA ILE A 116 -8.10 4.87 7.12
C ILE A 116 -9.40 5.27 7.76
N LYS A 117 -9.97 4.42 8.60
CA LYS A 117 -11.16 4.74 9.36
C LYS A 117 -10.91 4.52 10.85
N VAL A 118 -11.29 5.50 11.65
CA VAL A 118 -11.20 5.45 13.10
C VAL A 118 -12.53 5.88 13.68
N SER A 119 -13.06 5.13 14.63
CA SER A 119 -14.31 5.45 15.32
C SER A 119 -14.16 5.36 16.82
N GLY A 120 -14.94 6.18 17.53
CA GLY A 120 -14.93 6.23 18.98
C GLY A 120 -13.58 6.67 19.53
N LEU A 121 -12.94 7.67 18.92
CA LEU A 121 -11.70 8.25 19.43
C LEU A 121 -11.92 8.79 20.84
N THR A 122 -11.04 8.39 21.76
CA THR A 122 -11.01 8.85 23.15
C THR A 122 -9.68 9.51 23.45
N PHE A 123 -9.74 10.56 24.27
CA PHE A 123 -8.61 11.44 24.54
C PHE A 123 -8.30 11.49 26.04
N PRO A 124 -7.06 11.77 26.45
CA PRO A 124 -6.69 11.92 27.85
C PRO A 124 -7.46 13.05 28.55
N GLU A 125 -7.81 12.85 29.82
CA GLU A 125 -8.51 13.86 30.65
C GLU A 125 -7.69 15.14 30.86
N VAL A 126 -6.37 15.09 30.69
CA VAL A 126 -5.48 16.24 30.82
C VAL A 126 -5.64 17.27 29.69
N ILE A 127 -6.38 16.94 28.63
CA ILE A 127 -6.66 17.88 27.54
C ILE A 127 -7.65 18.96 28.02
N PRO A 128 -7.30 20.26 27.89
CA PRO A 128 -8.22 21.35 28.19
C PRO A 128 -9.54 21.24 27.43
N SER A 129 -10.66 21.56 28.08
CA SER A 129 -12.01 21.40 27.52
C SER A 129 -12.25 22.15 26.20
N TRP A 130 -11.63 23.31 26.01
CA TRP A 130 -11.72 24.08 24.77
C TRP A 130 -11.04 23.38 23.58
N ILE A 131 -10.00 22.58 23.83
CA ILE A 131 -9.38 21.71 22.80
C ILE A 131 -10.28 20.49 22.58
N ALA A 132 -10.75 19.86 23.65
CA ALA A 132 -11.58 18.67 23.57
C ALA A 132 -12.84 18.87 22.68
N ALA A 133 -13.42 20.08 22.69
CA ALA A 133 -14.58 20.42 21.87
C ALA A 133 -14.32 20.38 20.34
N VAL A 134 -13.07 20.51 19.90
CA VAL A 134 -12.71 20.50 18.47
C VAL A 134 -12.04 19.21 18.02
N LEU A 135 -11.73 18.29 18.96
CA LEU A 135 -11.09 17.03 18.63
C LEU A 135 -12.04 16.09 17.88
N PRO A 136 -11.55 15.34 16.88
CA PRO A 136 -12.37 14.44 16.11
C PRO A 136 -12.76 13.21 16.94
N THR A 137 -14.02 12.81 16.86
CA THR A 137 -14.52 11.55 17.43
C THR A 137 -14.45 10.42 16.40
N GLU A 138 -14.49 10.78 15.12
CA GLU A 138 -14.44 9.85 13.99
C GLU A 138 -13.61 10.43 12.84
N LEU A 139 -12.93 9.54 12.13
CA LEU A 139 -12.14 9.81 10.94
C LEU A 139 -12.47 8.75 9.89
N ASP A 140 -12.67 9.15 8.65
CA ASP A 140 -12.75 8.27 7.49
C ASP A 140 -12.03 8.96 6.34
N LEU A 141 -10.76 8.62 6.13
CA LEU A 141 -9.91 9.23 5.12
C LEU A 141 -9.72 8.24 3.98
N ARG A 142 -10.02 8.67 2.75
CA ARG A 142 -9.90 7.88 1.53
C ARG A 142 -9.01 8.59 0.54
N PHE A 143 -7.95 7.93 0.12
CA PHE A 143 -7.05 8.46 -0.90
C PHE A 143 -6.59 7.35 -1.84
N GLY A 144 -6.10 7.73 -3.01
CA GLY A 144 -5.72 6.77 -4.02
C GLY A 144 -5.05 7.40 -5.22
N GLY A 145 -4.82 6.57 -6.22
CA GLY A 145 -4.37 7.00 -7.53
C GLY A 145 -5.14 6.32 -8.65
N ALA A 146 -5.27 7.01 -9.77
CA ALA A 146 -5.89 6.52 -10.99
C ALA A 146 -5.01 6.87 -12.20
N ASN A 147 -5.30 6.28 -13.37
CA ASN A 147 -4.50 6.47 -14.59
C ASN A 147 -3.03 6.07 -14.41
N ILE A 148 -2.77 5.03 -13.61
CA ILE A 148 -1.42 4.53 -13.37
C ILE A 148 -1.09 3.48 -14.43
N ASP A 149 -0.21 3.80 -15.37
CA ASP A 149 0.26 2.84 -16.39
C ASP A 149 1.48 2.06 -15.89
N LEU A 150 1.24 0.94 -15.21
CA LEU A 150 2.29 0.01 -14.81
C LEU A 150 2.62 -1.00 -15.92
N ASP A 151 1.66 -1.33 -16.80
CA ASP A 151 1.86 -2.28 -17.90
C ASP A 151 2.87 -1.77 -18.93
N GLY A 152 2.73 -0.53 -19.37
CA GLY A 152 3.68 0.12 -20.27
C GLY A 152 5.08 0.18 -19.64
N MET A 153 5.18 0.56 -18.37
CA MET A 153 6.45 0.59 -17.64
C MET A 153 7.10 -0.79 -17.55
N ALA A 154 6.33 -1.82 -17.17
CA ALA A 154 6.82 -3.18 -17.00
C ALA A 154 7.25 -3.78 -18.33
N ARG A 155 6.40 -3.73 -19.36
CA ARG A 155 6.71 -4.25 -20.70
C ARG A 155 7.96 -3.58 -21.27
N LYS A 156 8.02 -2.25 -21.23
CA LYS A 156 9.17 -1.50 -21.72
C LYS A 156 10.45 -1.89 -20.98
N THR A 157 10.38 -2.09 -19.66
CA THR A 157 11.53 -2.55 -18.87
C THR A 157 11.95 -3.97 -19.25
N ILE A 158 10.99 -4.90 -19.35
CA ILE A 158 11.24 -6.30 -19.73
C ILE A 158 11.84 -6.39 -21.13
N GLU A 159 11.32 -5.62 -22.07
CA GLU A 159 11.81 -5.59 -23.45
C GLU A 159 13.21 -4.97 -23.54
N THR A 160 13.49 -3.93 -22.74
CA THR A 160 14.73 -3.14 -22.83
C THR A 160 15.92 -3.76 -22.10
N PHE A 161 15.73 -4.45 -20.98
CA PHE A 161 16.89 -4.95 -20.21
C PHE A 161 17.73 -5.93 -21.03
N ASP A 162 19.04 -5.88 -20.84
CA ASP A 162 20.00 -6.73 -21.54
C ASP A 162 21.08 -7.18 -20.55
N LEU A 163 20.92 -8.37 -19.99
CA LEU A 163 21.82 -9.00 -19.04
C LEU A 163 23.23 -9.21 -19.60
N SER A 164 23.44 -9.12 -20.92
CA SER A 164 24.78 -9.15 -21.50
C SER A 164 25.56 -7.84 -21.28
N LYS A 165 24.88 -6.76 -20.88
CA LYS A 165 25.45 -5.44 -20.62
C LYS A 165 25.54 -5.14 -19.13
N ASN A 166 26.49 -4.28 -18.78
CA ASN A 166 26.63 -3.74 -17.43
C ASN A 166 26.75 -2.20 -17.48
N PRO A 167 25.71 -1.44 -17.09
CA PRO A 167 24.43 -1.89 -16.53
C PRO A 167 23.50 -2.58 -17.56
N PRO A 168 22.58 -3.47 -17.14
CA PRO A 168 21.64 -4.13 -18.05
C PRO A 168 20.60 -3.20 -18.67
N LEU A 169 20.35 -2.04 -18.08
CA LEU A 169 19.48 -1.00 -18.64
C LEU A 169 20.33 0.14 -19.20
N PRO A 170 19.93 0.74 -20.33
CA PRO A 170 20.68 1.83 -20.93
C PRO A 170 20.68 3.08 -20.05
N ALA A 171 21.71 3.92 -20.21
CA ALA A 171 21.75 5.23 -19.56
C ALA A 171 20.52 6.07 -19.95
N GLY A 172 19.95 6.80 -18.99
CA GLY A 172 18.75 7.62 -19.20
C GLY A 172 17.42 6.86 -19.23
N PHE A 173 17.43 5.52 -19.16
CA PHE A 173 16.20 4.71 -19.16
C PHE A 173 15.22 5.10 -18.04
N ARG A 174 15.74 5.39 -16.83
CA ARG A 174 14.92 5.83 -15.70
C ARG A 174 14.17 7.13 -15.97
N ASP A 175 14.84 8.10 -16.61
CA ASP A 175 14.25 9.40 -16.93
C ASP A 175 13.18 9.23 -18.02
N GLN A 176 13.42 8.34 -18.98
CA GLN A 176 12.44 7.97 -19.99
C GLN A 176 11.19 7.34 -19.35
N ILE A 177 11.36 6.33 -18.49
CA ILE A 177 10.24 5.68 -17.77
C ILE A 177 9.45 6.69 -16.95
N LYS A 178 10.14 7.62 -16.26
CA LYS A 178 9.48 8.70 -15.51
C LYS A 178 8.70 9.63 -16.45
N SER A 179 9.27 9.99 -17.60
CA SER A 179 8.62 10.83 -18.59
C SER A 179 7.36 10.17 -19.14
N ASP A 180 7.43 8.89 -19.51
CA ASP A 180 6.30 8.12 -20.03
C ASP A 180 5.19 7.98 -18.97
N PHE A 181 5.58 7.70 -17.73
CA PHE A 181 4.64 7.63 -16.60
C PHE A 181 3.88 8.95 -16.43
N MET A 182 4.58 10.09 -16.44
CA MET A 182 3.94 11.40 -16.32
C MET A 182 3.11 11.79 -17.55
N ALA A 183 3.49 11.34 -18.75
CA ALA A 183 2.74 11.59 -19.98
C ALA A 183 1.35 10.93 -19.96
N ASN A 184 1.18 9.84 -19.21
CA ASN A 184 -0.12 9.20 -19.00
C ASN A 184 -1.00 9.90 -17.94
N THR A 185 -0.57 11.04 -17.39
CA THR A 185 -1.36 11.88 -16.46
C THR A 185 -1.91 11.09 -15.26
N PRO A 186 -1.02 10.46 -14.45
CA PRO A 186 -1.44 9.78 -13.24
C PRO A 186 -2.12 10.79 -12.31
N LYS A 187 -3.23 10.39 -11.71
CA LYS A 187 -4.03 11.25 -10.84
C LYS A 187 -3.85 10.81 -9.40
N PHE A 188 -3.68 11.77 -8.50
CA PHE A 188 -3.96 11.59 -7.09
C PHE A 188 -5.45 11.83 -6.84
N ILE A 189 -6.10 10.94 -6.11
CA ILE A 189 -7.52 11.01 -5.78
C ILE A 189 -7.66 11.15 -4.26
N MET A 190 -8.32 12.21 -3.81
CA MET A 190 -8.91 12.30 -2.48
C MET A 190 -10.36 11.85 -2.63
N GLY A 191 -10.63 10.60 -2.25
CA GLY A 191 -12.00 10.09 -2.20
C GLY A 191 -12.79 10.78 -1.10
N HIS A 192 -14.11 10.58 -1.08
CA HIS A 192 -14.98 11.16 -0.06
C HIS A 192 -14.50 10.79 1.35
N SER A 193 -13.91 11.78 2.00
CA SER A 193 -13.24 11.69 3.29
C SER A 193 -13.96 12.57 4.29
N VAL A 194 -14.15 12.08 5.52
CA VAL A 194 -14.96 12.74 6.52
C VAL A 194 -14.23 12.77 7.85
N ILE A 195 -14.26 13.94 8.51
CA ILE A 195 -13.77 14.16 9.87
C ILE A 195 -14.95 14.68 10.68
N LYS A 196 -15.30 14.00 11.77
CA LYS A 196 -16.43 14.38 12.63
C LYS A 196 -16.00 14.67 14.05
N ASN A 197 -16.68 15.62 14.67
CA ASN A 197 -16.69 15.82 16.12
C ASN A 197 -18.14 15.98 16.62
N GLY A 198 -18.32 16.30 17.91
CA GLY A 198 -19.64 16.35 18.57
C GLY A 198 -20.69 17.32 17.99
N GLY A 199 -20.32 18.18 17.03
CA GLY A 199 -21.28 19.08 16.36
C GLY A 199 -20.91 19.48 14.92
N THR A 200 -19.77 19.06 14.41
CA THR A 200 -19.24 19.47 13.10
C THR A 200 -18.82 18.26 12.29
N GLU A 201 -19.13 18.30 11.00
CA GLU A 201 -18.63 17.37 10.00
C GLU A 201 -17.86 18.16 8.93
N ILE A 202 -16.65 17.71 8.62
CA ILE A 202 -15.82 18.26 7.55
C ILE A 202 -15.65 17.15 6.51
N ALA A 203 -16.09 17.41 5.28
CA ALA A 203 -15.91 16.51 4.15
C ALA A 203 -14.86 17.07 3.18
N LEU A 204 -14.00 16.17 2.66
CA LEU A 204 -12.98 16.48 1.66
C LEU A 204 -13.08 15.48 0.51
N GLU A 205 -13.01 15.98 -0.73
CA GLU A 205 -13.00 15.18 -1.95
C GLU A 205 -12.33 15.98 -3.07
N GLY A 206 -11.64 15.31 -3.98
CA GLY A 206 -11.04 15.96 -5.15
C GLY A 206 -10.04 15.08 -5.88
N GLU A 207 -9.51 15.60 -6.98
CA GLU A 207 -8.43 14.98 -7.75
C GLU A 207 -7.35 16.01 -8.08
N ALA A 208 -6.10 15.54 -8.23
CA ALA A 208 -4.95 16.33 -8.64
C ALA A 208 -4.09 15.56 -9.64
N THR A 209 -3.37 16.27 -10.50
CA THR A 209 -2.45 15.76 -11.53
C THR A 209 -1.05 16.29 -11.31
#